data_AF-A1RSA0-F1
#
_entry.id   AF-A1RSA0-F1
#
_cell.length_a   1.000
_cell.length_b   1.000
_cell.length_c   1.000
_cell.angle_alpha   90.00
_cell.angle_beta   90.00
_cell.angle_gamma   90.00
#
_symmetry.space_group_name_H-M   'P 1'
#
loop_
_entity.id
_entity.type
_entity.pdbx_description
1 polymer ?
#
loop_
_entity_poly.entity_id
_entity_poly.type
_entity_poly.pdbx_seq_one_letter_code
_entity_poly.pdbx_strand_id
1 'polypeptide(L)' 'MGLCTVAWRGEKYRIECSPSSLLSIATKIAEIEHIPYLEVYRGLVNSLEDMYRNTKRKIDMLLSEKQI' A
#
# COMPACT_ATOMS: atom_id res chain seq x y z
N MET A 1 2.27 -16.87 3.08
CA MET A 1 1.83 -15.56 2.53
C MET A 1 2.43 -15.43 1.13
N GLY A 2 1.65 -15.02 0.13
CA GLY A 2 2.11 -14.90 -1.26
C GLY A 2 2.68 -13.51 -1.57
N LEU A 3 3.39 -13.41 -2.69
CA LEU A 3 3.78 -12.12 -3.27
C LEU A 3 2.57 -11.48 -3.97
N CYS A 4 2.45 -10.16 -3.92
CA CYS A 4 1.54 -9.37 -4.75
C CYS A 4 2.33 -8.40 -5.64
N THR A 5 1.68 -7.95 -6.71
CA THR A 5 2.17 -6.83 -7.51
C THR A 5 1.30 -5.62 -7.21
N VAL A 6 1.94 -4.49 -6.89
CA VAL A 6 1.29 -3.19 -6.76
C VAL A 6 1.88 -2.22 -7.76
N ALA A 7 1.10 -1.21 -8.13
CA ALA A 7 1.51 -0.18 -9.07
C ALA A 7 1.39 1.21 -8.45
N TRP A 8 2.40 2.04 -8.69
CA TRP A 8 2.37 3.47 -8.37
C TRP A 8 2.92 4.25 -9.56
N ARG A 9 2.12 5.20 -10.07
CA ARG A 9 2.48 6.08 -11.21
C ARG A 9 3.09 5.35 -12.43
N GLY A 10 2.63 4.13 -12.70
CA GLY A 10 3.10 3.32 -13.82
C GLY A 10 4.27 2.38 -13.50
N GLU A 11 4.94 2.54 -12.35
CA GLU A 11 5.92 1.59 -11.86
C GLU A 11 5.23 0.43 -11.14
N LYS A 12 5.76 -0.79 -11.32
CA LYS A 12 5.24 -2.01 -10.69
C LYS A 12 6.25 -2.56 -9.69
N TYR A 13 5.77 -2.90 -8.50
CA TYR A 13 6.57 -3.46 -7.43
C TYR A 13 6.02 -4.82 -7.01
N ARG A 14 6.89 -5.83 -6.99
CA ARG A 14 6.56 -7.17 -6.49
C ARG A 14 7.05 -7.28 -5.05
N ILE A 15 6.12 -7.41 -4.11
CA ILE A 15 6.41 -7.42 -2.67
C ILE A 15 5.64 -8.54 -1.98
N GLU A 16 6.00 -8.84 -0.73
CA GLU A 16 5.13 -9.66 0.11
C GLU A 16 3.78 -8.98 0.30
N CYS A 17 2.69 -9.74 0.14
CA CYS A 17 1.34 -9.20 0.29
C CYS A 17 0.95 -9.07 1.76
N SER A 18 1.58 -8.12 2.45
CA SER A 18 1.29 -7.78 3.84
C SER A 18 1.13 -6.26 4.00
N PRO A 19 0.34 -5.81 4.99
CA PRO A 19 0.22 -4.38 5.30
C PRO A 19 1.57 -3.71 5.59
N SER A 20 2.46 -4.38 6.32
CA SER A 20 3.78 -3.83 6.66
C SER A 20 4.69 -3.68 5.44
N SER A 21 4.67 -4.62 4.51
CA SER A 21 5.44 -4.55 3.27
C SER A 21 4.93 -3.42 2.36
N LEU A 22 3.61 -3.27 2.25
CA LEU A 22 2.98 -2.16 1.53
C LEU A 22 3.32 -0.79 2.16
N LEU A 23 3.34 -0.71 3.49
CA LEU A 23 3.70 0.50 4.20
C LEU A 23 5.18 0.84 4.00
N SER A 24 6.05 -0.16 4.11
CA SER A 24 7.50 0.03 3.94
C SER A 24 7.85 0.59 2.57
N ILE A 25 7.23 0.07 1.50
CA ILE A 25 7.47 0.60 0.15
C ILE A 25 6.82 1.98 -0.04
N ALA A 26 5.64 2.22 0.52
CA ALA A 26 5.00 3.52 0.49
C ALA A 26 5.87 4.61 1.12
N THR A 27 6.49 4.33 2.27
CA THR A 27 7.39 5.26 2.95
C THR A 27 8.60 5.59 2.09
N LYS A 28 9.25 4.59 1.48
CA LYS A 28 10.42 4.83 0.61
C LYS A 28 10.07 5.68 -0.61
N ILE A 29 8.96 5.38 -1.28
CA ILE A 29 8.51 6.17 -2.43
C ILE A 29 8.19 7.61 -1.99
N ALA A 30 7.51 7.77 -0.86
CA ALA A 30 7.15 9.07 -0.31
C ALA A 30 8.37 9.92 0.07
N GLU A 31 9.42 9.30 0.62
CA GLU A 31 10.70 9.96 0.89
C GLU A 31 11.36 10.46 -0.40
N ILE A 32 11.36 9.64 -1.46
CA ILE A 32 11.97 9.98 -2.77
C ILE A 32 11.17 11.07 -3.48
N GLU A 33 9.84 10.98 -3.47
CA GLU A 33 8.94 11.91 -4.17
C GLU A 33 8.60 13.16 -3.33
N HIS A 34 9.06 13.24 -2.08
CA HIS A 34 8.72 14.30 -1.12
C HIS A 34 7.20 14.54 -0.96
N ILE A 35 6.42 13.45 -0.92
CA ILE A 35 4.96 13.46 -0.75
C ILE A 35 4.55 12.70 0.51
N PRO A 36 3.31 12.86 1.00
CA PRO A 36 2.84 12.12 2.17
C PRO A 36 2.79 10.60 1.92
N TYR A 37 3.42 9.80 2.79
CA TYR A 37 3.42 8.33 2.67
C TYR A 37 2.01 7.74 2.66
N LEU A 38 1.05 8.37 3.33
CA LEU A 38 -0.35 7.97 3.36
C LEU A 38 -1.00 8.02 1.98
N GLU A 39 -0.64 8.99 1.14
CA GLU A 39 -1.13 9.10 -0.23
C GLU A 39 -0.64 7.93 -1.09
N VAL A 40 0.68 7.68 -1.02
CA VAL A 40 1.32 6.56 -1.72
C VAL A 40 0.72 5.23 -1.25
N TYR A 41 0.60 5.05 0.05
CA TYR A 41 0.08 3.83 0.65
C TYR A 41 -1.34 3.53 0.17
N ARG A 42 -2.23 4.54 0.14
CA ARG A 42 -3.58 4.39 -0.43
C ARG A 42 -3.56 4.05 -1.91
N GLY A 43 -2.67 4.66 -2.69
CA GLY A 43 -2.51 4.34 -4.11
C GLY A 43 -2.09 2.89 -4.35
N LEU A 44 -1.08 2.43 -3.63
CA LEU A 44 -0.61 1.04 -3.70
C LEU A 44 -1.71 0.05 -3.32
N VAL A 45 -2.45 0.33 -2.25
CA VAL A 45 -3.57 -0.52 -1.80
C VAL A 45 -4.71 -0.54 -2.82
N ASN A 46 -4.97 0.58 -3.49
CA ASN A 46 -5.96 0.65 -4.56
C ASN A 46 -5.53 -0.07 -5.84
N SER A 47 -4.23 -0.21 -6.07
CA SER A 47 -3.67 -0.95 -7.21
C SER A 47 -3.62 -2.48 -7.02
N LEU A 48 -3.89 -2.96 -5.79
CA LEU A 48 -3.94 -4.40 -5.51
C LEU A 48 -5.07 -5.08 -6.28
N GLU A 49 -4.78 -6.24 -6.86
CA GLU A 49 -5.78 -7.09 -7.50
C GLU A 49 -6.88 -7.52 -6.50
N ASP A 50 -8.09 -7.78 -7.01
CA ASP A 50 -9.28 -8.11 -6.22
C ASP A 50 -9.09 -9.31 -5.28
N MET A 51 -8.16 -10.22 -5.58
CA MET A 51 -7.81 -11.34 -4.71
C MET A 51 -7.24 -10.91 -3.34
N TYR A 52 -6.81 -9.65 -3.20
CA TYR A 52 -6.27 -9.09 -1.97
C TYR A 52 -7.27 -8.18 -1.23
N ARG A 53 -8.57 -8.29 -1.53
CA ARG A 53 -9.65 -7.51 -0.89
C ARG A 53 -9.64 -7.56 0.64
N ASN A 54 -9.22 -8.68 1.23
CA ASN A 54 -9.07 -8.80 2.69
C ASN A 54 -7.93 -7.92 3.24
N THR A 55 -6.80 -7.83 2.53
CA THR A 55 -5.70 -6.94 2.87
C THR A 55 -6.16 -5.48 2.75
N LYS A 56 -6.86 -5.14 1.67
CA LYS A 56 -7.47 -3.82 1.48
C LYS A 56 -8.39 -3.44 2.65
N ARG A 57 -9.34 -4.31 3.02
CA ARG A 57 -10.23 -4.10 4.18
C ARG A 57 -9.49 -3.90 5.49
N LYS A 58 -8.47 -4.72 5.78
CA LYS A 58 -7.67 -4.58 7.01
C LYS A 58 -6.94 -3.24 7.04
N ILE A 59 -6.39 -2.81 5.92
CA ILE A 59 -5.71 -1.53 5.81
C ILE A 59 -6.71 -0.38 5.96
N ASP A 60 -7.87 -0.45 5.32
CA ASP A 60 -8.93 0.55 5.45
C ASP A 60 -9.40 0.68 6.91
N MET A 61 -9.55 -0.44 7.64
CA MET A 61 -9.84 -0.43 9.07
C MET A 61 -8.74 0.27 9.87
N LEU A 62 -7.47 -0.11 9.66
CA LEU A 62 -6.32 0.52 10.34
C LEU A 62 -6.21 2.03 10.05
N LEU A 63 -6.54 2.45 8.83
CA LEU A 63 -6.54 3.87 8.45
C LEU A 63 -7.75 4.63 9.02
N SER A 64 -8.88 3.96 9.22
CA SER A 64 -10.08 4.56 9.82
C SER A 64 -9.93 4.76 11.32
N GLU A 65 -9.26 3.84 12.02
CA GLU A 65 -8.97 3.95 13.46
C GLU A 65 -7.97 5.08 13.78
N LYS A 66 -7.18 5.52 12.80
CA LYS A 66 -6.17 6.58 12.95
C LYS A 66 -6.68 8.00 12.64
N GLN A 67 -7.98 8.21 12.40
CA GLN A 67 -8.58 9.56 12.29
C GLN A 67 -8.82 10.21 13.68
N ILE A 68 -7.79 10.23 14.53
CA ILE A 68 -7.75 11.00 15.79
C ILE A 68 -6.63 12.02 15.70
#